data_AF-A0A3E0NAL6-F1
#
_entry.id   AF-A0A3E0NAL6-F1
#
_cell.length_a   1.000
_cell.length_b   1.000
_cell.length_c   1.000
_cell.angle_alpha   90.00
_cell.angle_beta   90.00
_cell.angle_gamma   90.00
#
_symmetry.space_group_name_H-M   'P 1'
#
loop_
_entity.id
_entity.type
_entity.pdbx_description
1 polymer ?
#
loop_
_entity_poly.entity_id
_entity_poly.type
_entity_poly.pdbx_seq_one_letter_code
_entity_poly.pdbx_strand_id
1 'polypeptide(L)' 'MRAEVIAIGDELTSGERLDTNSRWLSQRLVENGIPVLYHSTVGDDSAAC' A
#
# COMPACT_ATOMS: atom_id res chain seq x y z
N MET A 1 3.10 -17.88 -3.68
CA MET A 1 2.37 -16.95 -2.78
C MET A 1 2.14 -15.64 -3.53
N ARG A 2 1.09 -14.88 -3.21
CA ARG A 2 0.80 -13.56 -3.82
C ARG A 2 0.44 -12.59 -2.69
N ALA A 3 0.71 -11.31 -2.89
CA ALA A 3 0.47 -10.27 -1.89
C ALA A 3 -0.30 -9.08 -2.46
N GLU A 4 -0.94 -8.34 -1.56
CA GLU A 4 -1.49 -7.00 -1.75
C GLU A 4 -0.93 -6.13 -0.64
N VAL A 5 -0.65 -4.87 -0.94
CA VAL A 5 -0.23 -3.88 0.07
C VAL A 5 -1.35 -2.89 0.27
N ILE A 6 -1.75 -2.72 1.53
CA ILE A 6 -2.77 -1.75 1.95
C ILE A 6 -2.04 -0.65 2.73
N ALA A 7 -2.00 0.55 2.17
CA ALA A 7 -1.51 1.74 2.84
C ALA A 7 -2.68 2.47 3.52
N ILE A 8 -2.47 2.91 4.76
CA ILE A 8 -3.47 3.60 5.57
C ILE A 8 -2.93 5.01 5.82
N GLY A 9 -3.74 6.02 5.58
CA GLY A 9 -3.43 7.42 5.88
C GLY A 9 -4.27 8.39 5.07
N ASP A 10 -4.90 9.36 5.74
CA ASP A 10 -5.68 10.41 5.08
C ASP A 10 -4.82 11.28 4.15
N GLU A 11 -3.53 11.49 4.48
CA GLU A 11 -2.59 12.23 3.63
C GLU A 11 -2.25 11.50 2.32
N LEU A 12 -2.39 10.17 2.31
CA LEU A 12 -2.14 9.35 1.13
C LEU A 12 -3.37 9.35 0.23
N THR A 13 -4.57 9.30 0.80
CA THR A 13 -5.82 9.38 0.04
C THR A 13 -6.10 10.79 -0.48
N SER A 14 -5.71 11.83 0.26
CA SER A 14 -5.82 13.23 -0.17
C SER A 14 -4.76 13.62 -1.21
N GLY A 15 -3.70 12.83 -1.35
CA GLY A 15 -2.57 13.09 -2.24
C GLY A 15 -1.61 14.17 -1.73
N GLU A 16 -1.74 14.59 -0.46
CA GLU A 16 -0.76 15.48 0.18
C GLU A 16 0.63 14.83 0.25
N ARG A 17 0.67 13.49 0.40
CA ARG A 17 1.89 12.70 0.39
C ARG A 17 1.81 11.53 -0.59
N LEU A 18 2.95 11.26 -1.23
CA LEU A 18 3.08 10.10 -2.10
C LEU A 18 3.36 8.85 -1.27
N ASP A 19 2.66 7.76 -1.58
CA ASP A 19 2.91 6.45 -0.98
C ASP A 19 4.22 5.83 -1.50
N THR A 20 5.32 6.15 -0.86
CA THR A 20 6.62 5.52 -1.12
C THR A 20 6.82 4.20 -0.36
N ASN A 21 5.98 3.93 0.64
CA ASN A 21 6.09 2.74 1.49
C ASN A 21 5.67 1.50 0.71
N SER A 22 4.54 1.57 0.00
CA SER A 22 4.06 0.50 -0.87
C SER A 22 5.09 0.11 -1.92
N ARG A 23 5.78 1.10 -2.52
CA ARG A 23 6.87 0.86 -3.45
C ARG A 23 8.01 0.08 -2.79
N TRP A 24 8.52 0.56 -1.65
CA TRP A 24 9.64 -0.07 -0.95
C TRP A 24 9.30 -1.51 -0.53
N LEU A 25 8.11 -1.72 0.03
CA LEU A 25 7.66 -3.04 0.49
C LEU A 25 7.49 -4.01 -0.67
N SER A 26 6.97 -3.55 -1.81
CA SER A 26 6.78 -4.41 -2.99
C SER A 26 8.10 -4.89 -3.57
N GLN A 27 9.14 -4.05 -3.58
CA GLN A 27 10.47 -4.46 -3.99
C GLN A 27 11.00 -5.58 -3.08
N ARG A 28 10.87 -5.42 -1.76
CA ARG A 28 11.28 -6.45 -0.79
C ARG A 28 10.50 -7.75 -0.96
N LEU A 29 9.19 -7.69 -1.19
CA LEU A 29 8.36 -8.88 -1.39
C LEU A 29 8.74 -9.62 -2.68
N VAL A 30 9.00 -8.90 -3.77
CA VAL A 30 9.47 -9.49 -5.04
C VAL A 30 10.84 -10.15 -4.88
N GLU A 31 11.77 -9.54 -4.13
CA GLU A 31 13.06 -10.15 -3.80
C GLU A 31 12.90 -11.48 -3.02
N ASN A 32 11.80 -11.65 -2.29
CA ASN A 32 11.45 -12.89 -1.60
C ASN A 32 10.58 -13.83 -2.43
N GLY A 33 10.41 -13.57 -3.74
CA GLY A 33 9.61 -14.41 -4.65
C GLY A 33 8.10 -14.27 -4.48
N ILE A 34 7.63 -13.19 -3.85
CA ILE A 34 6.21 -12.91 -3.63
C ILE A 34 5.80 -11.70 -4.49
N PRO A 35 5.12 -11.91 -5.63
CA PRO A 35 4.61 -10.80 -6.42
C PRO A 35 3.48 -10.07 -5.68
N VAL A 36 3.57 -8.74 -5.65
CA VAL A 36 2.48 -7.86 -5.23
C VAL A 36 1.62 -7.54 -6.45
N LEU A 37 0.32 -7.83 -6.37
CA LEU A 37 -0.60 -7.63 -7.49
C LEU A 37 -1.39 -6.34 -7.40
N TYR A 38 -1.60 -5.82 -6.19
CA TYR A 38 -2.42 -4.65 -5.92
C TYR A 38 -1.79 -3.77 -4.84
N HIS A 39 -2.03 -2.47 -4.98
CA HIS A 39 -1.78 -1.44 -4.01
C HIS A 39 -3.09 -0.72 -3.76
N SER A 40 -3.56 -0.79 -2.52
CA SER A 40 -4.79 -0.15 -2.09
C SER A 40 -4.43 0.90 -1.04
N THR A 41 -5.07 2.06 -1.10
CA THR A 41 -4.88 3.14 -0.12
C THR A 41 -6.22 3.46 0.51
N VAL A 42 -6.29 3.47 1.84
CA VAL A 42 -7.48 3.77 2.61
C VAL A 42 -7.20 4.92 3.60
N GLY A 43 -8.23 5.68 3.93
CA GLY A 43 -8.13 6.71 4.97
C GLY A 43 -8.00 6.08 6.36
N ASP A 44 -7.67 6.91 7.35
CA ASP A 44 -7.52 6.46 8.74
C ASP A 44 -8.85 6.12 9.41
N ASP A 45 -9.98 6.54 8.81
CA ASP A 45 -11.30 6.20 9.33
C ASP A 45 -11.62 4.71 9.13
N SER A 46 -11.84 4.02 10.25
CA SER A 46 -12.36 2.66 10.32
C SER A 46 -13.70 2.43 9.58
N ALA A 47 -14.39 3.51 9.19
CA ALA A 47 -15.65 3.50 8.44
C ALA A 47 -15.50 3.86 6.95
N ALA A 48 -14.29 3.79 6.37
CA ALA A 48 -14.12 3.89 4.92
C ALA A 48 -14.80 2.69 4.23
N CYS A 49 -16.10 2.85 3.95
CA CYS A 49 -16.96 1.96 3.18
C CYS A 49 -17.17 2.50 1.77
#